data_AF-A0A1Z7M073-F1
#
_entry.id   AF-A0A1Z7M073-F1
#
_cell.length_a   1.000
_cell.length_b   1.000
_cell.length_c   1.000
_cell.angle_alpha   90.00
_cell.angle_beta   90.00
_cell.angle_gamma   90.00
#
_symmetry.space_group_name_H-M   'P 1'
#
loop_
_entity.id
_entity.type
_entity.pdbx_description
1 polymer ?
#
loop_
_entity_poly.entity_id
_entity_poly.type
_entity_poly.pdbx_seq_one_letter_code
_entity_poly.pdbx_strand_id
1 'polypeptide(L)'
;MATILKTYFPTIRTRKEVLEEISESEKLSEMFRQWNEGQQEEFLDVCTGNRGLRILYDSFFKEILNPETAPERLEDFLSLVLKKKVKILKVLPNDTVRIADEHSLVIMDIVVELEDQSIANVEVQKLGYLFSGQRSACYSADLLLRQYKRVKGERGKSFSYKNMKKVYTIVLYEKSPKEFKEYPDDYIHKFSQKSDTGIKLELLQEYVYIPLDVFQNVVQNKGIGNRLEAWLEFFSTDEPRRIAGLLKEYPEFKQMYQEIYELCQNVEKVMEMFSKELLQLDRNTVQYMIDEMQEEIDGLKGDLQKKETVLQEKETVLQEKDSRLRETEASLKEKEEENARLQNQIRELMEKLEK
;
A
#
# COMPACT_ATOMS: atom_id res chain seq x y z
N MET A 1 15.28 -14.15 -33.27
CA MET A 1 15.88 -12.80 -33.36
C MET A 1 16.49 -12.48 -32.01
N ALA A 2 17.62 -11.75 -31.97
CA ALA A 2 18.17 -11.31 -30.69
C ALA A 2 17.21 -10.29 -30.05
N THR A 3 16.93 -10.45 -28.76
CA THR A 3 16.13 -9.49 -28.00
C THR A 3 16.86 -8.16 -27.92
N ILE A 4 16.12 -7.05 -27.76
CA ILE A 4 16.70 -5.71 -27.63
C ILE A 4 17.73 -5.72 -26.49
N LEU A 5 17.41 -6.36 -25.36
CA LEU A 5 18.28 -6.42 -24.19
C LEU A 5 19.56 -7.21 -24.45
N LYS A 6 19.54 -8.24 -25.31
CA LYS A 6 20.75 -8.98 -25.69
C LYS A 6 21.78 -8.13 -26.44
N THR A 7 21.36 -7.01 -27.05
CA THR A 7 22.30 -6.04 -27.65
C THR A 7 23.06 -5.22 -26.60
N TYR A 8 22.45 -4.99 -25.43
CA TYR A 8 23.07 -4.29 -24.30
C TYR A 8 23.83 -5.25 -23.38
N PHE A 9 23.34 -6.49 -23.26
CA PHE A 9 23.79 -7.52 -22.33
C PHE A 9 24.02 -8.85 -23.09
N PRO A 10 25.21 -9.05 -23.69
CA PRO A 10 25.52 -10.27 -24.46
C PRO A 10 25.48 -11.56 -23.63
N THR A 11 25.58 -11.44 -22.31
CA THR A 11 25.53 -12.54 -21.32
C THR A 11 24.15 -13.21 -21.23
N ILE A 12 23.11 -12.61 -21.82
CA ILE A 12 21.75 -13.14 -21.83
C ILE A 12 21.67 -14.45 -22.63
N ARG A 13 21.18 -15.48 -21.95
CA ARG A 13 21.07 -16.84 -22.47
C ARG A 13 19.83 -17.02 -23.33
N THR A 14 19.84 -18.08 -24.12
CA THR A 14 18.68 -18.52 -24.89
C THR A 14 17.76 -19.38 -24.04
N ARG A 15 16.48 -19.43 -24.42
CA ARG A 15 15.48 -20.25 -23.72
C ARG A 15 15.88 -21.72 -23.64
N LYS A 16 16.51 -22.22 -24.71
CA LYS A 16 16.99 -23.60 -24.79
C LYS A 16 18.06 -23.89 -23.73
N GLU A 17 19.07 -23.02 -23.63
CA GLU A 17 20.15 -23.18 -22.63
C GLU A 17 19.61 -23.17 -21.20
N VAL A 18 18.68 -22.27 -20.89
CA VAL A 18 18.07 -22.20 -19.54
C VAL A 18 17.25 -23.46 -19.24
N LEU A 19 16.45 -23.94 -20.19
CA LEU A 19 15.66 -25.16 -20.01
C LEU A 19 16.52 -26.43 -19.90
N GLU A 20 17.62 -26.50 -20.65
CA GLU A 20 18.59 -27.60 -20.57
C GLU A 20 19.17 -27.68 -19.15
N GLU A 21 19.67 -26.57 -18.59
CA GLU A 21 20.19 -26.53 -17.22
C GLU A 21 19.15 -26.92 -16.16
N ILE A 22 17.89 -26.47 -16.31
CA ILE A 22 16.80 -26.88 -15.42
C ILE A 22 16.56 -28.39 -15.53
N SER A 23 16.59 -28.95 -16.73
CA SER A 23 16.34 -30.38 -16.98
C SER A 23 17.46 -31.30 -16.50
N GLU A 24 18.69 -30.79 -16.40
CA GLU A 24 19.85 -31.52 -15.90
C GLU A 24 19.84 -31.69 -14.37
N SER A 25 19.07 -30.85 -13.65
CA SER A 25 18.93 -30.91 -12.20
C SER A 25 17.52 -31.32 -11.79
N GLU A 26 17.40 -32.45 -11.09
CA GLU A 26 16.12 -32.95 -10.58
C GLU A 26 15.44 -31.92 -9.65
N LYS A 27 16.24 -31.25 -8.79
CA LYS A 27 15.77 -30.18 -7.90
C LYS A 27 15.18 -29.00 -8.68
N LEU A 28 15.88 -28.52 -9.70
CA LEU A 28 15.41 -27.37 -10.50
C LEU A 28 14.18 -27.75 -11.33
N SER A 29 14.18 -28.94 -11.92
CA SER A 29 13.02 -29.48 -12.64
C SER A 29 11.79 -29.59 -11.75
N GLU A 30 11.93 -30.04 -10.51
CA GLU A 30 10.83 -30.11 -9.55
C GLU A 30 10.30 -28.72 -9.20
N MET A 31 11.18 -27.78 -8.85
CA MET A 31 10.79 -26.38 -8.56
C MET A 31 10.06 -25.75 -9.75
N PHE A 32 10.58 -25.92 -10.96
CA PHE A 32 9.99 -25.36 -12.17
C PHE A 32 8.57 -25.90 -12.41
N ARG A 33 8.34 -27.20 -12.18
CA ARG A 33 7.02 -27.84 -12.34
C ARG A 33 6.01 -27.43 -11.28
N GLN A 34 6.44 -26.97 -10.11
CA GLN A 34 5.54 -26.44 -9.08
C GLN A 34 4.97 -25.07 -9.47
N TRP A 35 5.65 -24.34 -10.34
CA TRP A 35 5.16 -23.07 -10.88
C TRP A 35 4.05 -23.29 -11.91
N ASN A 36 3.09 -22.37 -11.97
CA ASN A 36 2.10 -22.36 -13.03
C ASN A 36 2.73 -21.89 -14.37
N GLU A 37 2.03 -22.13 -15.49
CA GLU A 37 2.53 -21.79 -16.82
C GLU A 37 2.93 -20.32 -16.96
N GLY A 38 2.16 -19.39 -16.37
CA GLY A 38 2.47 -17.96 -16.40
C GLY A 38 3.77 -17.61 -15.67
N GLN A 39 4.01 -18.22 -14.50
CA GLN A 39 5.23 -18.04 -13.70
C GLN A 39 6.46 -18.63 -14.41
N GLN A 40 6.29 -19.80 -15.03
CA GLN A 40 7.34 -20.44 -15.85
C GLN A 40 7.73 -19.55 -17.04
N GLU A 41 6.74 -19.02 -17.76
CA GLU A 41 6.99 -18.09 -18.88
C GLU A 41 7.65 -16.79 -18.41
N GLU A 42 7.18 -16.20 -17.31
CA GLU A 42 7.78 -14.98 -16.74
C GLU A 42 9.26 -15.19 -16.40
N PHE A 43 9.59 -16.28 -15.72
CA PHE A 43 10.97 -16.61 -15.38
C PHE A 43 11.85 -16.76 -16.64
N LEU A 44 11.37 -17.51 -17.63
CA LEU A 44 12.13 -17.74 -18.86
C LEU A 44 12.28 -16.45 -19.68
N ASP A 45 11.25 -15.62 -19.75
CA ASP A 45 11.31 -14.34 -20.46
C ASP A 45 12.30 -13.36 -19.83
N VAL A 46 12.39 -13.35 -18.50
CA VAL A 46 13.40 -12.57 -17.77
C VAL A 46 14.81 -13.09 -18.08
N CYS A 47 15.06 -14.40 -17.90
CA CYS A 47 16.38 -15.00 -18.13
C CYS A 47 16.87 -14.89 -19.58
N THR A 48 15.96 -14.70 -20.53
CA THR A 48 16.24 -14.60 -21.97
C THR A 48 16.15 -13.18 -22.52
N GLY A 49 15.84 -12.19 -21.67
CA GLY A 49 15.74 -10.78 -22.03
C GLY A 49 14.57 -10.45 -22.95
N ASN A 50 13.58 -11.34 -23.09
CA ASN A 50 12.28 -11.03 -23.70
C ASN A 50 11.49 -10.06 -22.82
N ARG A 51 11.74 -10.12 -21.50
CA ARG A 51 11.25 -9.19 -20.49
C ARG A 51 12.42 -8.77 -19.59
N GLY A 52 12.37 -7.57 -19.05
CA GLY A 52 13.25 -7.15 -17.96
C GLY A 52 12.84 -7.78 -16.64
N LEU A 53 13.77 -7.88 -15.70
CA LEU A 53 13.42 -8.26 -14.34
C LEU A 53 12.71 -7.10 -13.63
N ARG A 54 11.63 -7.40 -12.90
CA ARG A 54 11.03 -6.46 -11.94
C ARG A 54 11.92 -6.35 -10.71
N ILE A 55 12.62 -5.22 -10.59
CA ILE A 55 13.61 -5.01 -9.52
C ILE A 55 13.00 -4.95 -8.13
N LEU A 56 11.72 -4.60 -8.01
CA LEU A 56 11.00 -4.51 -6.74
C LEU A 56 10.75 -5.84 -6.02
N TYR A 57 11.15 -6.96 -6.62
CA TYR A 57 11.20 -8.25 -5.94
C TYR A 57 12.26 -8.22 -4.83
N ASP A 58 11.89 -8.55 -3.59
CA ASP A 58 12.70 -8.30 -2.38
C ASP A 58 14.13 -8.83 -2.52
N SER A 59 14.24 -10.08 -2.98
CA SER A 59 15.51 -10.76 -3.17
C SER A 59 16.40 -10.04 -4.18
N PHE A 60 15.83 -9.61 -5.30
CA PHE A 60 16.58 -8.95 -6.36
C PHE A 60 16.94 -7.51 -6.00
N PHE A 61 16.00 -6.78 -5.39
CA PHE A 61 16.28 -5.45 -4.88
C PHE A 61 17.43 -5.50 -3.88
N LYS A 62 17.39 -6.42 -2.90
CA LYS A 62 18.44 -6.55 -1.89
C LYS A 62 19.78 -6.99 -2.45
N GLU A 63 19.83 -7.71 -3.55
CA GLU A 63 21.10 -8.05 -4.22
C GLU A 63 21.68 -6.83 -4.95
N ILE A 64 20.84 -6.02 -5.61
CA ILE A 64 21.29 -4.90 -6.45
C ILE A 64 21.45 -3.59 -5.66
N LEU A 65 20.58 -3.32 -4.70
CA LEU A 65 20.55 -2.08 -3.92
C LEU A 65 20.96 -2.30 -2.46
N ASN A 66 21.77 -3.33 -2.21
CA ASN A 66 22.27 -3.61 -0.87
C ASN A 66 23.05 -2.40 -0.35
N PRO A 67 22.59 -1.72 0.73
CA PRO A 67 23.31 -0.59 1.30
C PRO A 67 24.66 -0.97 1.93
N GLU A 68 24.95 -2.25 2.17
CA GLU A 68 26.25 -2.70 2.66
C GLU A 68 27.30 -2.88 1.54
N THR A 69 26.87 -3.26 0.33
CA THR A 69 27.80 -3.53 -0.79
C THR A 69 27.86 -2.40 -1.81
N ALA A 70 26.74 -1.69 -2.02
CA ALA A 70 26.60 -0.60 -2.98
C ALA A 70 25.77 0.57 -2.40
N PRO A 71 26.20 1.17 -1.27
CA PRO A 71 25.47 2.25 -0.60
C PRO A 71 25.16 3.43 -1.52
N GLU A 72 26.03 3.73 -2.48
CA GLU A 72 25.89 4.88 -3.38
C GLU A 72 24.60 4.87 -4.19
N ARG A 73 24.05 3.67 -4.48
CA ARG A 73 22.79 3.52 -5.24
C ARG A 73 21.60 4.03 -4.42
N LEU A 74 21.49 3.53 -3.20
CA LEU A 74 20.42 3.94 -2.29
C LEU A 74 20.61 5.39 -1.83
N GLU A 75 21.85 5.83 -1.60
CA GLU A 75 22.17 7.22 -1.29
C GLU A 75 21.73 8.19 -2.38
N ASP A 76 21.97 7.87 -3.66
CA ASP A 76 21.57 8.69 -4.79
C ASP A 76 20.04 8.80 -4.88
N PHE A 77 19.34 7.67 -4.81
CA PHE A 77 17.88 7.65 -4.78
C PHE A 77 17.30 8.45 -3.60
N LEU A 78 17.77 8.17 -2.38
CA LEU A 78 17.33 8.88 -1.18
C LEU A 78 17.63 10.37 -1.25
N SER A 79 18.77 10.76 -1.83
CA SER A 79 19.13 12.16 -1.97
C SER A 79 18.14 12.92 -2.85
N LEU A 80 17.70 12.29 -3.94
CA LEU A 80 16.72 12.84 -4.88
C LEU A 80 15.33 12.92 -4.25
N VAL A 81 14.88 11.84 -3.59
CA VAL A 81 13.57 11.78 -2.93
C VAL A 81 13.47 12.82 -1.81
N LEU A 82 14.48 12.89 -0.93
CA LEU A 82 14.50 13.78 0.21
C LEU A 82 14.93 15.21 -0.13
N LYS A 83 15.41 15.45 -1.37
CA LYS A 83 15.94 16.73 -1.85
C LYS A 83 17.06 17.28 -0.95
N LYS A 84 17.91 16.40 -0.43
CA LYS A 84 19.10 16.72 0.37
C LYS A 84 20.20 15.72 0.06
N LYS A 85 21.48 16.08 0.21
CA LYS A 85 22.56 15.10 0.08
C LYS A 85 22.49 14.09 1.22
N VAL A 86 22.40 12.81 0.88
CA VAL A 86 22.33 11.68 1.81
C VAL A 86 23.62 10.88 1.74
N LYS A 87 24.09 10.44 2.91
CA LYS A 87 25.13 9.42 3.08
C LYS A 87 24.68 8.43 4.14
N ILE A 88 24.86 7.14 3.85
CA ILE A 88 24.46 6.05 4.75
C ILE A 88 25.61 5.81 5.73
N LEU A 89 25.30 5.92 7.02
CA LEU A 89 26.23 5.61 8.11
C LEU A 89 26.29 4.10 8.37
N LYS A 90 25.13 3.46 8.45
CA LYS A 90 25.00 2.01 8.63
C LYS A 90 23.59 1.52 8.34
N VAL A 91 23.48 0.24 8.04
CA VAL A 91 22.22 -0.48 7.97
C VAL A 91 21.77 -0.85 9.37
N LEU A 92 20.49 -0.67 9.67
CA LEU A 92 19.90 -1.09 10.94
C LEU A 92 19.21 -2.45 10.74
N PRO A 93 19.34 -3.38 11.69
CA PRO A 93 18.67 -4.67 11.59
C PRO A 93 17.16 -4.49 11.68
N ASN A 94 16.44 -5.23 10.83
CA ASN A 94 14.99 -5.38 10.93
C ASN A 94 14.70 -6.36 12.08
N ASP A 95 14.75 -5.90 13.33
CA ASP A 95 14.43 -6.77 14.46
C ASP A 95 13.00 -7.31 14.36
N THR A 96 12.90 -8.64 14.37
CA THR A 96 11.72 -9.48 14.15
C THR A 96 10.67 -9.44 15.26
N VAL A 97 10.91 -8.70 16.35
CA VAL A 97 9.87 -8.45 17.36
C VAL A 97 8.92 -7.39 16.81
N ARG A 98 8.13 -7.79 15.82
CA ARG A 98 7.04 -7.00 15.25
C ARG A 98 6.06 -6.70 16.37
N ILE A 99 5.54 -5.49 16.39
CA ILE A 99 4.57 -5.02 17.39
C ILE A 99 3.28 -5.88 17.40
N ALA A 100 3.05 -6.68 16.36
CA ALA A 100 2.06 -7.74 16.34
C ALA A 100 2.55 -8.92 15.47
N ASP A 101 2.05 -10.13 15.74
CA ASP A 101 2.11 -11.32 14.87
C ASP A 101 1.38 -11.11 13.51
N GLU A 102 1.06 -9.86 13.17
CA GLU A 102 0.51 -9.49 11.87
C GLU A 102 1.54 -9.80 10.78
N HIS A 103 1.12 -10.67 9.86
CA HIS A 103 1.86 -11.01 8.66
C HIS A 103 2.21 -9.72 7.90
N SER A 104 3.49 -9.29 7.93
CA SER A 104 3.86 -8.07 7.18
C SER A 104 3.70 -8.33 5.70
N LEU A 105 2.86 -7.51 5.09
CA LEU A 105 2.62 -7.49 3.65
C LEU A 105 3.62 -6.60 2.92
N VAL A 106 4.50 -5.97 3.68
CA VAL A 106 5.71 -5.29 3.21
C VAL A 106 6.63 -6.35 2.63
N ILE A 107 6.89 -6.22 1.33
CA ILE A 107 7.76 -7.14 0.57
C ILE A 107 9.22 -6.87 0.95
N MET A 108 9.56 -5.58 1.07
CA MET A 108 10.91 -5.11 1.36
C MET A 108 10.88 -3.95 2.35
N ASP A 109 11.79 -3.99 3.31
CA ASP A 109 12.07 -2.92 4.29
C ASP A 109 13.60 -2.79 4.42
N ILE A 110 14.14 -1.64 4.02
CA ILE A 110 15.54 -1.28 4.23
C ILE A 110 15.58 -0.09 5.18
N VAL A 111 16.01 -0.35 6.41
CA VAL A 111 16.24 0.68 7.42
C VAL A 111 17.72 1.05 7.45
N VAL A 112 18.01 2.31 7.17
CA VAL A 112 19.36 2.87 7.23
C VAL A 112 19.43 4.07 8.16
N GLU A 113 20.54 4.18 8.87
CA GLU A 113 20.92 5.39 9.58
C GLU A 113 21.80 6.24 8.67
N LEU A 114 21.50 7.53 8.55
CA LEU A 114 22.23 8.48 7.73
C LEU A 114 23.33 9.18 8.54
N GLU A 115 24.31 9.80 7.88
CA GLU A 115 25.39 10.55 8.54
C GLU A 115 24.89 11.68 9.46
N ASP A 116 23.74 12.29 9.14
CA ASP A 116 23.08 13.29 10.00
C ASP A 116 22.34 12.68 11.20
N GLN A 117 22.48 11.36 11.40
CA GLN A 117 21.83 10.51 12.41
C GLN A 117 20.31 10.37 12.23
N SER A 118 19.73 10.91 11.15
CA SER A 118 18.34 10.58 10.80
C SER A 118 18.22 9.15 10.30
N ILE A 119 17.03 8.58 10.40
CA ILE A 119 16.74 7.22 9.94
C ILE A 119 15.89 7.33 8.68
N ALA A 120 16.24 6.59 7.64
CA ALA A 120 15.39 6.38 6.49
C ALA A 120 14.99 4.91 6.43
N ASN A 121 13.69 4.67 6.36
CA ASN A 121 13.10 3.39 6.05
C ASN A 121 12.54 3.47 4.62
N VAL A 122 13.05 2.61 3.74
CA VAL A 122 12.54 2.44 2.38
C VAL A 122 11.76 1.14 2.32
N GLU A 123 10.46 1.27 2.09
CA GLU A 123 9.53 0.16 1.96
C GLU A 123 9.03 0.04 0.51
N VAL A 124 8.92 -1.20 0.04
CA VAL A 124 8.22 -1.49 -1.22
C VAL A 124 6.98 -2.32 -0.91
N GLN A 125 5.85 -1.85 -1.42
CA GLN A 125 4.55 -2.47 -1.28
C GLN A 125 3.97 -2.74 -2.67
N LYS A 126 3.71 -4.00 -3.00
CA LYS A 126 3.18 -4.34 -4.33
C LYS A 126 1.70 -3.94 -4.48
N LEU A 127 0.93 -4.12 -3.42
CA LEU A 127 -0.43 -3.64 -3.32
C LEU A 127 -0.49 -2.54 -2.27
N GLY A 128 -1.16 -1.45 -2.61
CA GLY A 128 -1.54 -0.41 -1.68
C GLY A 128 -2.66 -0.89 -0.79
N TYR A 129 -2.34 -1.22 0.46
CA TYR A 129 -3.32 -1.73 1.40
C TYR A 129 -4.16 -0.62 2.04
N LEU A 130 -5.33 -1.02 2.55
CA LEU A 130 -6.14 -0.21 3.46
C LEU A 130 -5.31 0.25 4.66
N PHE A 131 -5.66 1.44 5.17
CA PHE A 131 -5.03 2.05 6.33
C PHE A 131 -3.51 2.25 6.21
N SER A 132 -3.01 2.47 4.99
CA SER A 132 -1.58 2.72 4.71
C SER A 132 -0.98 3.81 5.60
N GLY A 133 -1.71 4.92 5.81
CA GLY A 133 -1.29 6.00 6.70
C GLY A 133 -1.15 5.58 8.16
N GLN A 134 -2.12 4.83 8.70
CA GLN A 134 -2.09 4.31 10.07
C GLN A 134 -0.93 3.34 10.27
N ARG A 135 -0.73 2.40 9.32
CA ARG A 135 0.37 1.43 9.36
C ARG A 135 1.73 2.11 9.31
N SER A 136 1.94 3.03 8.36
CA SER A 136 3.18 3.81 8.29
C SER A 136 3.42 4.59 9.58
N ALA A 137 2.38 5.15 10.21
CA ALA A 137 2.51 5.85 11.47
C ALA A 137 3.01 4.95 12.61
N CYS A 138 2.48 3.72 12.72
CA CYS A 138 2.93 2.73 13.70
C CYS A 138 4.40 2.35 13.51
N TYR A 139 4.81 2.01 12.28
CA TYR A 139 6.19 1.60 11.99
C TYR A 139 7.20 2.76 12.17
N SER A 140 6.84 3.95 11.70
CA SER A 140 7.66 5.16 11.90
C SER A 140 7.81 5.49 13.39
N ALA A 141 6.75 5.34 14.19
CA ALA A 141 6.80 5.57 15.63
C ALA A 141 7.68 4.54 16.34
N ASP A 142 7.64 3.27 15.92
CA ASP A 142 8.53 2.23 16.44
C ASP A 142 10.00 2.55 16.17
N LEU A 143 10.36 2.91 14.93
CA LEU A 143 11.71 3.35 14.57
C LEU A 143 12.16 4.56 15.40
N LEU A 144 11.26 5.52 15.64
CA LEU A 144 11.53 6.67 16.49
C LEU A 144 11.79 6.25 17.95
N LEU A 145 11.02 5.31 18.49
CA LEU A 145 11.21 4.77 19.84
C LEU A 145 12.52 3.97 19.97
N ARG A 146 12.89 3.20 18.93
CA ARG A 146 14.19 2.51 18.86
C ARG A 146 15.33 3.52 18.89
N GLN A 147 15.24 4.58 18.07
CA GLN A 147 16.20 5.68 18.07
C GLN A 147 16.31 6.32 19.46
N TYR A 148 15.18 6.60 20.11
CA TYR A 148 15.13 7.16 21.46
C TYR A 148 15.84 6.27 22.48
N LYS A 149 15.54 4.95 22.49
CA LYS A 149 16.18 3.99 23.41
C LYS A 149 17.69 3.98 23.23
N ARG A 150 18.17 3.94 21.98
CA ARG A 150 19.59 3.96 21.64
C ARG A 150 20.28 5.26 22.08
N VAL A 151 19.77 6.42 21.64
CA VAL A 151 20.35 7.73 21.94
C VAL A 151 20.34 8.03 23.44
N LYS A 152 19.27 7.63 24.15
CA LYS A 152 19.20 7.76 25.61
C LYS A 152 20.20 6.84 26.32
N GLY A 153 20.39 5.61 25.82
CA GLY A 153 21.39 4.69 26.34
C GLY A 153 22.81 5.24 26.20
N GLU A 154 23.15 5.78 25.03
CA GLU A 154 24.47 6.36 24.74
C GLU A 154 24.75 7.64 25.54
N ARG A 155 23.75 8.52 25.70
CA ARG A 155 23.92 9.84 26.33
C ARG A 155 23.63 9.87 27.83
N GLY A 156 22.92 8.87 28.36
CA GLY A 156 22.55 8.79 29.76
C GLY A 156 21.91 10.09 30.29
N LYS A 157 22.52 10.69 31.32
CA LYS A 157 22.03 11.94 31.95
C LYS A 157 22.11 13.18 31.06
N SER A 158 22.92 13.15 29.99
CA SER A 158 23.08 14.27 29.05
C SER A 158 22.04 14.27 27.90
N PHE A 159 21.12 13.32 27.93
CA PHE A 159 20.06 13.20 26.93
C PHE A 159 19.15 14.44 26.88
N SER A 160 18.83 14.88 25.67
CA SER A 160 17.80 15.86 25.37
C SER A 160 16.99 15.41 24.15
N TYR A 161 15.71 15.76 24.08
CA TYR A 161 14.89 15.53 22.88
C TYR A 161 15.45 16.23 21.63
N LYS A 162 16.28 17.27 21.77
CA LYS A 162 17.04 17.87 20.66
C LYS A 162 18.04 16.92 20.01
N ASN A 163 18.38 15.81 20.67
CA ASN A 163 19.25 14.78 20.12
C ASN A 163 18.52 13.79 19.20
N MET A 164 17.18 13.80 19.23
CA MET A 164 16.38 13.00 18.31
C MET A 164 16.46 13.58 16.90
N LYS A 165 16.44 12.71 15.91
CA LYS A 165 16.51 13.00 14.49
C LYS A 165 15.28 12.45 13.77
N LYS A 166 15.04 13.00 12.58
CA LYS A 166 13.92 12.59 11.74
C LYS A 166 13.96 11.11 11.40
N VAL A 167 12.78 10.55 11.23
CA VAL A 167 12.52 9.24 10.68
C VAL A 167 11.73 9.47 9.39
N TYR A 168 12.33 9.13 8.26
CA TYR A 168 11.69 9.15 6.96
C TYR A 168 11.15 7.76 6.64
N THR A 169 9.89 7.67 6.26
CA THR A 169 9.28 6.44 5.75
C THR A 169 8.92 6.67 4.28
N ILE A 170 9.63 5.99 3.37
CA ILE A 170 9.47 6.13 1.93
C ILE A 170 8.83 4.84 1.42
N VAL A 171 7.64 4.93 0.85
CA VAL A 171 6.87 3.78 0.38
C VAL A 171 6.70 3.85 -1.13
N LEU A 172 7.19 2.84 -1.84
CA LEU A 172 6.98 2.64 -3.27
C LEU A 172 5.79 1.69 -3.47
N TYR A 173 4.76 2.12 -4.21
CA TYR A 173 3.62 1.27 -4.57
C TYR A 173 3.74 0.75 -6.00
N GLU A 174 3.78 -0.56 -6.21
CA GLU A 174 3.65 -1.13 -7.58
C GLU A 174 2.21 -0.92 -8.10
N LYS A 175 1.21 -1.11 -7.23
CA LYS A 175 -0.19 -0.73 -7.47
C LYS A 175 -0.69 0.09 -6.29
N SER A 176 -1.05 1.33 -6.51
CA SER A 176 -1.40 2.25 -5.44
C SER A 176 -2.87 2.18 -5.02
N PRO A 177 -3.18 2.58 -3.77
CA PRO A 177 -4.56 2.78 -3.31
C PRO A 177 -5.33 3.80 -4.17
N LYS A 178 -6.66 3.76 -4.11
CA LYS A 178 -7.55 4.63 -4.92
C LYS A 178 -7.30 6.13 -4.69
N GLU A 179 -6.93 6.52 -3.47
CA GLU A 179 -6.70 7.90 -3.05
C GLU A 179 -5.57 8.56 -3.85
N PHE A 180 -4.55 7.79 -4.23
CA PHE A 180 -3.44 8.29 -5.06
C PHE A 180 -3.84 8.47 -6.52
N LYS A 181 -4.85 7.73 -6.99
CA LYS A 181 -5.36 7.83 -8.36
C LYS A 181 -6.22 9.07 -8.58
N GLU A 182 -6.64 9.75 -7.52
CA GLU A 182 -7.30 11.07 -7.58
C GLU A 182 -6.34 12.18 -8.05
N TYR A 183 -5.03 11.93 -7.99
CA TYR A 183 -3.97 12.87 -8.40
C TYR A 183 -3.13 12.27 -9.54
N PRO A 184 -3.69 12.09 -10.75
CA PRO A 184 -3.05 11.33 -11.83
C PRO A 184 -1.77 11.95 -12.40
N ASP A 185 -1.53 13.24 -12.16
CA ASP A 185 -0.32 13.95 -12.59
C ASP A 185 0.77 13.99 -11.50
N ASP A 186 0.45 13.63 -10.26
CA ASP A 186 1.37 13.66 -9.13
C ASP A 186 1.65 12.24 -8.65
N TYR A 187 2.93 11.86 -8.64
CA TYR A 187 3.38 10.51 -8.25
C TYR A 187 4.43 10.54 -7.12
N ILE A 188 4.56 11.67 -6.43
CA ILE A 188 5.40 11.82 -5.23
C ILE A 188 4.62 12.63 -4.19
N HIS A 189 4.12 11.95 -3.16
CA HIS A 189 3.29 12.55 -2.13
C HIS A 189 4.06 12.62 -0.82
N LYS A 190 4.39 13.84 -0.38
CA LYS A 190 5.13 14.09 0.86
C LYS A 190 4.18 14.51 1.96
N PHE A 191 4.15 13.75 3.04
CA PHE A 191 3.34 14.04 4.22
C PHE A 191 4.24 14.45 5.39
N SER A 192 3.91 15.60 5.95
CA SER A 192 4.56 16.19 7.12
C SER A 192 3.49 16.88 7.94
N GLN A 193 3.55 16.79 9.27
CA GLN A 193 2.56 17.46 10.11
C GLN A 193 2.79 18.98 10.13
N LYS A 194 1.71 19.75 10.08
CA LYS A 194 1.72 21.22 10.15
C LYS A 194 0.62 21.67 11.09
N SER A 195 0.84 22.77 11.81
CA SER A 195 -0.23 23.38 12.61
C SER A 195 -1.22 24.09 11.70
N ASP A 196 -2.49 23.93 12.03
CA ASP A 196 -3.62 24.73 11.54
C ASP A 196 -3.42 26.24 11.72
N THR A 197 -2.77 26.65 12.82
CA THR A 197 -2.44 28.06 13.11
C THR A 197 -1.16 28.56 12.42
N GLY A 198 -0.40 27.68 11.77
CA GLY A 198 0.91 28.00 11.17
C GLY A 198 2.09 27.96 12.14
N ILE A 199 1.88 27.58 13.41
CA ILE A 199 2.98 27.30 14.35
C ILE A 199 3.92 26.24 13.76
N LYS A 200 5.22 26.54 13.78
CA LYS A 200 6.27 25.63 13.30
C LYS A 200 6.88 24.88 14.46
N LEU A 201 6.59 23.59 14.54
CA LEU A 201 7.25 22.64 15.45
C LEU A 201 8.03 21.63 14.63
N GLU A 202 9.19 21.22 15.15
CA GLU A 202 9.99 20.16 14.55
C GLU A 202 9.39 18.80 14.94
N LEU A 203 8.55 18.26 14.06
CA LEU A 203 8.01 16.91 14.20
C LEU A 203 8.88 15.95 13.40
N LEU A 204 9.14 14.78 13.98
CA LEU A 204 10.24 13.92 13.56
C LEU A 204 9.83 12.89 12.50
N GLN A 205 8.55 12.74 12.18
CA GLN A 205 8.06 11.71 11.27
C GLN A 205 7.65 12.34 9.93
N GLU A 206 8.34 11.96 8.86
CA GLU A 206 8.01 12.36 7.50
C GLU A 206 7.75 11.13 6.63
N TYR A 207 6.75 11.22 5.77
CA TYR A 207 6.37 10.12 4.89
C TYR A 207 6.45 10.56 3.44
N VAL A 208 6.93 9.68 2.56
CA VAL A 208 6.91 9.89 1.11
C VAL A 208 6.29 8.67 0.45
N TYR A 209 5.14 8.84 -0.17
CA TYR A 209 4.48 7.78 -0.93
C TYR A 209 4.69 8.01 -2.42
N ILE A 210 5.10 6.97 -3.14
CA ILE A 210 5.45 7.02 -4.55
C ILE A 210 4.65 5.95 -5.31
N PRO A 211 3.48 6.29 -5.89
CA PRO A 211 2.69 5.39 -6.72
C PRO A 211 3.33 5.17 -8.10
N LEU A 212 3.99 4.03 -8.28
CA LEU A 212 4.67 3.70 -9.52
C LEU A 212 3.70 3.42 -10.67
N ASP A 213 2.51 2.88 -10.39
CA ASP A 213 1.45 2.74 -11.39
C ASP A 213 0.98 4.09 -11.95
N VAL A 214 0.85 5.11 -11.09
CA VAL A 214 0.54 6.48 -11.52
C VAL A 214 1.71 7.08 -12.31
N PHE A 215 2.94 6.95 -11.80
CA PHE A 215 4.15 7.39 -12.51
C PHE A 215 4.25 6.79 -13.92
N GLN A 216 3.98 5.49 -14.05
CA GLN A 216 4.02 4.78 -15.33
C GLN A 216 3.07 5.39 -16.36
N ASN A 217 1.87 5.83 -15.95
CA ASN A 217 0.92 6.50 -16.85
C ASN A 217 1.42 7.89 -17.29
N VAL A 218 2.12 8.61 -16.40
CA VAL A 218 2.68 9.94 -16.70
C VAL A 218 3.86 9.83 -17.66
N VAL A 219 4.81 8.94 -17.36
CA VAL A 219 6.06 8.81 -18.11
C VAL A 219 5.85 8.21 -19.50
N GLN A 220 4.84 7.35 -19.68
CA GLN A 220 4.47 6.84 -21.01
C GLN A 220 4.15 7.96 -22.01
N ASN A 221 3.60 9.08 -21.53
CA ASN A 221 3.23 10.21 -22.37
C ASN A 221 4.33 11.26 -22.49
N LYS A 222 5.06 11.53 -21.40
CA LYS A 222 6.01 12.66 -21.31
C LYS A 222 7.49 12.25 -21.46
N GLY A 223 7.80 10.96 -21.32
CA GLY A 223 9.18 10.48 -21.19
C GLY A 223 9.80 10.82 -19.83
N ILE A 224 11.05 10.38 -19.62
CA ILE A 224 11.81 10.62 -18.39
C ILE A 224 12.43 12.02 -18.47
N GLY A 225 12.05 12.92 -17.57
CA GLY A 225 12.53 14.30 -17.55
C GLY A 225 13.69 14.57 -16.58
N ASN A 226 13.91 13.71 -15.58
CA ASN A 226 14.96 13.92 -14.59
C ASN A 226 15.50 12.62 -13.96
N ARG A 227 16.58 12.75 -13.19
CA ARG A 227 17.27 11.62 -12.52
C ARG A 227 16.38 10.85 -11.54
N LEU A 228 15.45 11.51 -10.83
CA LEU A 228 14.54 10.81 -9.94
C LEU A 228 13.57 9.95 -10.75
N GLU A 229 13.01 10.48 -11.83
CA GLU A 229 12.15 9.71 -12.74
C GLU A 229 12.91 8.55 -13.40
N ALA A 230 14.22 8.67 -13.65
CA ALA A 230 15.04 7.55 -14.11
C ALA A 230 15.12 6.41 -13.09
N TRP A 231 15.26 6.74 -11.79
CA TRP A 231 15.15 5.75 -10.71
C TRP A 231 13.75 5.13 -10.63
N LEU A 232 12.70 5.93 -10.75
CA LEU A 232 11.33 5.42 -10.74
C LEU A 232 11.07 4.50 -11.93
N GLU A 233 11.58 4.83 -13.12
CA GLU A 233 11.53 3.98 -14.30
C GLU A 233 12.24 2.66 -14.05
N PHE A 234 13.48 2.70 -13.53
CA PHE A 234 14.23 1.50 -13.17
C PHE A 234 13.44 0.57 -12.24
N PHE A 235 12.76 1.12 -11.23
CA PHE A 235 11.95 0.31 -10.32
C PHE A 235 10.67 -0.26 -10.95
N SER A 236 10.12 0.36 -11.98
CA SER A 236 8.75 0.08 -12.42
C SER A 236 8.62 -0.53 -13.82
N THR A 237 9.68 -0.52 -14.63
CA THR A 237 9.64 -1.05 -15.99
C THR A 237 10.24 -2.46 -16.10
N ASP A 238 9.52 -3.36 -16.77
CA ASP A 238 9.99 -4.65 -17.23
C ASP A 238 10.00 -4.74 -18.78
N GLU A 239 9.72 -3.63 -19.47
CA GLU A 239 9.62 -3.61 -20.93
C GLU A 239 10.99 -3.37 -21.59
N PRO A 240 11.48 -4.29 -22.45
CA PRO A 240 12.78 -4.18 -23.11
C PRO A 240 13.07 -2.83 -23.79
N ARG A 241 12.07 -2.25 -24.46
CA ARG A 241 12.21 -0.99 -25.19
C ARG A 241 12.44 0.20 -24.25
N ARG A 242 11.72 0.21 -23.14
CA ARG A 242 11.81 1.27 -22.13
C ARG A 242 13.10 1.17 -21.34
N ILE A 243 13.51 -0.05 -20.99
CA ILE A 243 14.83 -0.32 -20.42
C ILE A 243 15.91 0.20 -21.36
N ALA A 244 15.85 -0.13 -22.66
CA ALA A 244 16.82 0.38 -23.63
C ALA A 244 16.84 1.92 -23.73
N GLY A 245 15.66 2.56 -23.62
CA GLY A 245 15.52 4.01 -23.53
C GLY A 245 16.21 4.59 -22.29
N LEU A 246 15.90 4.05 -21.11
CA LEU A 246 16.53 4.40 -19.85
C LEU A 246 18.06 4.27 -19.92
N LEU A 247 18.57 3.14 -20.43
CA LEU A 247 20.01 2.89 -20.56
C LEU A 247 20.72 3.83 -21.53
N LYS A 248 19.99 4.37 -22.51
CA LYS A 248 20.55 5.32 -23.47
C LYS A 248 20.68 6.72 -22.87
N GLU A 249 19.67 7.16 -22.12
CA GLU A 249 19.64 8.49 -21.51
C GLU A 249 20.39 8.55 -20.18
N TYR A 250 20.38 7.46 -19.41
CA TYR A 250 21.01 7.31 -18.10
C TYR A 250 21.87 6.04 -18.06
N PRO A 251 23.08 6.05 -18.65
CA PRO A 251 23.94 4.87 -18.80
C PRO A 251 24.40 4.24 -17.47
N GLU A 252 24.36 4.97 -16.37
CA GLU A 252 24.69 4.47 -15.02
C GLU A 252 23.80 3.29 -14.58
N PHE A 253 22.56 3.22 -15.07
CA PHE A 253 21.66 2.09 -14.80
C PHE A 253 22.11 0.81 -15.50
N LYS A 254 23.00 0.91 -16.51
CA LYS A 254 23.52 -0.26 -17.23
C LYS A 254 24.24 -1.22 -16.32
N GLN A 255 25.01 -0.71 -15.35
CA GLN A 255 25.73 -1.58 -14.42
C GLN A 255 24.76 -2.41 -13.57
N MET A 256 23.69 -1.81 -13.08
CA MET A 256 22.69 -2.52 -12.28
C MET A 256 21.96 -3.60 -13.09
N TYR A 257 21.57 -3.31 -14.33
CA TYR A 257 21.00 -4.35 -15.21
C TYR A 257 22.01 -5.42 -15.62
N GLN A 258 23.28 -5.06 -15.81
CA GLN A 258 24.35 -6.02 -16.09
C GLN A 258 24.47 -7.02 -14.93
N GLU A 259 24.51 -6.53 -13.68
CA GLU A 259 24.56 -7.37 -12.48
C GLU A 259 23.32 -8.27 -12.35
N ILE A 260 22.13 -7.77 -12.72
CA ILE A 260 20.90 -8.58 -12.80
C ILE A 260 21.07 -9.73 -13.79
N TYR A 261 21.55 -9.46 -15.01
CA TYR A 261 21.70 -10.49 -16.02
C TYR A 261 22.86 -11.46 -15.75
N GLU A 262 23.89 -11.03 -15.02
CA GLU A 262 24.94 -11.90 -14.48
C GLU A 262 24.39 -12.81 -13.39
N LEU A 263 23.54 -12.30 -12.49
CA LEU A 263 22.82 -13.11 -11.51
C LEU A 263 21.95 -14.16 -12.22
N CYS A 264 21.25 -13.76 -13.29
CA CYS A 264 20.47 -14.67 -14.15
C CYS A 264 21.30 -15.78 -14.80
N GLN A 265 22.64 -15.79 -14.73
CA GLN A 265 23.45 -16.93 -15.18
C GLN A 265 23.44 -18.09 -14.18
N ASN A 266 23.18 -17.83 -12.91
CA ASN A 266 23.00 -18.86 -11.90
C ASN A 266 21.51 -19.21 -11.81
N VAL A 267 21.04 -20.20 -12.61
CA VAL A 267 19.62 -20.58 -12.68
C VAL A 267 19.11 -20.95 -11.30
N GLU A 268 19.87 -21.76 -10.56
CA GLU A 268 19.47 -22.22 -9.23
C GLU A 268 19.18 -21.05 -8.28
N LYS A 269 20.14 -20.13 -8.12
CA LYS A 269 19.97 -18.97 -7.24
C LYS A 269 18.75 -18.13 -7.66
N VAL A 270 18.58 -17.89 -8.95
CA VAL A 270 17.48 -17.06 -9.47
C VAL A 270 16.14 -17.75 -9.29
N MET A 271 16.05 -19.07 -9.53
CA MET A 271 14.83 -19.85 -9.28
C MET A 271 14.45 -19.86 -7.79
N GLU A 272 15.43 -19.96 -6.89
CA GLU A 272 15.19 -19.87 -5.45
C GLU A 272 14.68 -18.49 -5.05
N MET A 273 15.29 -17.42 -5.56
CA MET A 273 14.82 -16.05 -5.35
C MET A 273 13.41 -15.87 -5.89
N PHE A 274 13.15 -16.27 -7.14
CA PHE A 274 11.85 -16.17 -7.78
C PHE A 274 10.76 -16.94 -7.02
N SER A 275 11.06 -18.16 -6.56
CA SER A 275 10.14 -18.96 -5.74
C SER A 275 9.80 -18.29 -4.40
N LYS A 276 10.78 -17.66 -3.75
CA LYS A 276 10.53 -16.89 -2.52
C LYS A 276 9.59 -15.73 -2.78
N GLU A 277 9.76 -15.02 -3.89
CA GLU A 277 8.86 -13.93 -4.27
C GLU A 277 7.45 -14.44 -4.52
N LEU A 278 7.27 -15.51 -5.30
CA LEU A 278 5.96 -16.08 -5.57
C LEU A 278 5.22 -16.45 -4.27
N LEU A 279 5.93 -17.06 -3.31
CA LEU A 279 5.36 -17.38 -2.00
C LEU A 279 4.95 -16.13 -1.20
N GLN A 280 5.76 -15.08 -1.23
CA GLN A 280 5.42 -13.80 -0.58
C GLN A 280 4.20 -13.16 -1.25
N LEU A 281 4.10 -13.21 -2.57
CA LEU A 281 2.97 -12.68 -3.33
C LEU A 281 1.66 -13.36 -2.99
N ASP A 282 1.66 -14.69 -2.90
CA ASP A 282 0.46 -15.45 -2.54
C ASP A 282 -0.01 -15.09 -1.13
N ARG A 283 0.91 -15.05 -0.15
CA ARG A 283 0.60 -14.62 1.22
C ARG A 283 0.04 -13.20 1.27
N ASN A 284 0.66 -12.29 0.51
CA ASN A 284 0.31 -10.88 0.51
C ASN A 284 -1.06 -10.61 -0.13
N THR A 285 -1.40 -11.38 -1.15
CA THR A 285 -2.69 -11.31 -1.84
C THR A 285 -3.81 -11.85 -0.96
N VAL A 286 -3.58 -12.97 -0.27
CA VAL A 286 -4.56 -13.53 0.68
C VAL A 286 -4.91 -12.53 1.77
N GLN A 287 -3.91 -11.90 2.38
CA GLN A 287 -4.17 -10.90 3.43
C GLN A 287 -4.84 -9.63 2.88
N TYR A 288 -4.46 -9.15 1.68
CA TYR A 288 -5.16 -8.03 1.03
C TYR A 288 -6.67 -8.33 0.93
N MET A 289 -7.01 -9.53 0.47
CA MET A 289 -8.40 -9.96 0.31
C MET A 289 -9.11 -10.06 1.67
N ILE A 290 -8.44 -10.56 2.72
CA ILE A 290 -9.00 -10.59 4.08
C ILE A 290 -9.30 -9.17 4.57
N ASP A 291 -8.36 -8.24 4.42
CA ASP A 291 -8.50 -6.85 4.86
C ASP A 291 -9.68 -6.17 4.14
N GLU A 292 -9.80 -6.31 2.81
CA GLU A 292 -10.91 -5.77 2.02
C GLU A 292 -12.26 -6.39 2.41
N MET A 293 -12.32 -7.71 2.57
CA MET A 293 -13.55 -8.40 2.99
C MET A 293 -13.98 -7.96 4.40
N GLN A 294 -13.03 -7.73 5.31
CA GLN A 294 -13.33 -7.26 6.66
C GLN A 294 -13.90 -5.83 6.65
N GLU A 295 -13.35 -4.93 5.83
CA GLU A 295 -13.89 -3.56 5.67
C GLU A 295 -15.30 -3.60 5.06
N GLU A 296 -15.55 -4.44 4.05
CA GLU A 296 -16.88 -4.61 3.47
C GLU A 296 -17.89 -5.12 4.51
N ILE A 297 -17.50 -6.12 5.33
CA ILE A 297 -18.33 -6.64 6.42
C ILE A 297 -18.65 -5.54 7.45
N ASP A 298 -17.66 -4.75 7.85
CA ASP A 298 -17.86 -3.71 8.86
C ASP A 298 -18.70 -2.55 8.32
N GLY A 299 -18.54 -2.20 7.05
CA GLY A 299 -19.42 -1.27 6.34
C GLY A 299 -20.88 -1.76 6.31
N LEU A 300 -21.10 -3.02 5.93
CA LEU A 300 -22.43 -3.64 5.91
C LEU A 300 -23.05 -3.69 7.31
N LYS A 301 -22.28 -4.00 8.37
CA LYS A 301 -22.76 -3.94 9.76
C LYS A 301 -23.18 -2.52 10.17
N GLY A 302 -22.40 -1.52 9.82
CA GLY A 302 -22.72 -0.12 10.11
C GLY A 302 -24.02 0.33 9.45
N ASP A 303 -24.22 -0.05 8.18
CA ASP A 303 -25.47 0.24 7.47
C ASP A 303 -26.67 -0.55 8.01
N LEU A 304 -26.45 -1.78 8.48
CA LEU A 304 -27.48 -2.57 9.14
C LEU A 304 -27.91 -1.93 10.47
N GLN A 305 -26.98 -1.44 11.29
CA GLN A 305 -27.28 -0.69 12.52
C GLN A 305 -28.06 0.60 12.24
N LYS A 306 -27.71 1.34 11.18
CA LYS A 306 -28.49 2.52 10.75
C LYS A 306 -29.90 2.13 10.31
N LYS A 307 -30.08 1.00 9.63
CA LYS A 307 -31.41 0.54 9.24
C LYS A 307 -32.24 0.08 10.44
N GLU A 308 -31.63 -0.60 11.41
CA GLU A 308 -32.28 -1.01 12.66
C GLU A 308 -32.78 0.19 13.47
N THR A 309 -31.95 1.22 13.62
CA THR A 309 -32.34 2.46 14.31
C THR A 309 -33.51 3.16 13.60
N VAL A 310 -33.47 3.27 12.27
CA VAL A 310 -34.60 3.82 11.49
C VAL A 310 -35.85 2.95 11.61
N LEU A 311 -35.72 1.63 11.71
CA LEU A 311 -36.85 0.72 11.93
C LEU A 311 -37.49 0.94 13.31
N GLN A 312 -36.69 1.05 14.36
CA GLN A 312 -37.16 1.34 15.72
C GLN A 312 -37.88 2.70 15.79
N GLU A 313 -37.33 3.73 15.15
CA GLU A 313 -38.00 5.04 15.04
C GLU A 313 -39.35 4.92 14.31
N LYS A 314 -39.43 4.14 13.22
CA LYS A 314 -40.70 3.93 12.53
C LYS A 314 -41.71 3.15 13.37
N GLU A 315 -41.27 2.14 14.13
CA GLU A 315 -42.15 1.38 15.02
C GLU A 315 -42.72 2.26 16.14
N THR A 316 -41.91 3.13 16.75
CA THR A 316 -42.39 4.07 17.77
C THR A 316 -43.42 5.05 17.19
N VAL A 317 -43.17 5.61 16.00
CA VAL A 317 -44.13 6.48 15.31
C VAL A 317 -45.43 5.74 14.96
N LEU A 318 -45.35 4.47 14.57
CA LEU A 318 -46.53 3.63 14.33
C LEU A 318 -47.34 3.43 15.61
N GLN A 319 -46.69 3.10 16.73
CA GLN A 319 -47.35 2.94 18.03
C GLN A 319 -48.03 4.23 18.53
N GLU A 320 -47.40 5.38 18.32
CA GLU A 320 -48.00 6.68 18.63
C GLU A 320 -49.23 6.96 17.76
N LYS A 321 -49.14 6.66 16.45
CA LYS A 321 -50.29 6.81 15.54
C LYS A 321 -51.44 5.88 15.90
N ASP A 322 -51.15 4.63 16.24
CA ASP A 322 -52.18 3.67 16.68
C ASP A 322 -52.85 4.11 17.98
N SER A 323 -52.07 4.64 18.93
CA SER A 323 -52.61 5.22 20.17
C SER A 323 -53.53 6.41 19.89
N ARG A 324 -53.10 7.35 19.04
CA ARG A 324 -53.92 8.50 18.64
C ARG A 324 -55.17 8.08 17.89
N LEU A 325 -55.09 7.08 17.02
CA LEU A 325 -56.23 6.53 16.31
C LEU A 325 -57.29 6.02 17.30
N ARG A 326 -56.88 5.22 18.29
CA ARG A 326 -57.78 4.70 19.34
C ARG A 326 -58.43 5.83 20.15
N GLU A 327 -57.68 6.88 20.49
CA GLU A 327 -58.24 8.06 21.18
C GLU A 327 -59.28 8.77 20.32
N THR A 328 -59.01 8.99 19.04
CA THR A 328 -59.99 9.57 18.12
C THR A 328 -61.22 8.70 17.92
N GLU A 329 -61.07 7.38 17.81
CA GLU A 329 -62.19 6.44 17.71
C GLU A 329 -63.08 6.47 18.96
N ALA A 330 -62.47 6.51 20.15
CA ALA A 330 -63.20 6.63 21.41
C ALA A 330 -63.98 7.96 21.50
N SER A 331 -63.33 9.08 21.17
CA SER A 331 -63.97 10.40 21.16
C SER A 331 -65.10 10.51 20.12
N LEU A 332 -64.93 9.90 18.95
CA LEU A 332 -65.97 9.84 17.93
C LEU A 332 -67.20 9.10 18.45
N LYS A 333 -66.99 7.95 19.11
CA LYS A 333 -68.08 7.16 19.70
C LYS A 333 -68.85 7.92 20.78
N GLU A 334 -68.15 8.64 21.67
CA GLU A 334 -68.81 9.50 22.66
C GLU A 334 -69.69 10.58 22.00
N LYS A 335 -69.17 11.24 20.95
CA LYS A 335 -69.93 12.25 20.20
C LYS A 335 -71.13 11.66 19.47
N GLU A 336 -71.03 10.44 18.94
CA GLU A 336 -72.16 9.74 18.33
C GLU A 336 -73.25 9.44 19.36
N GLU A 337 -72.88 8.96 20.56
CA GLU A 337 -73.81 8.74 21.67
C GLU A 337 -74.48 10.03 22.15
N GLU A 338 -73.72 11.12 22.26
CA GLU A 338 -74.25 12.44 22.63
C GLU A 338 -75.22 12.98 21.57
N ASN A 339 -74.85 12.89 20.28
CA ASN A 339 -75.74 13.27 19.18
C ASN A 339 -77.04 12.46 19.19
N ALA A 340 -76.97 11.15 19.43
CA ALA A 340 -78.16 10.30 19.53
C ALA A 340 -79.08 10.74 20.68
N ARG A 341 -78.51 11.10 21.84
CA ARG A 341 -79.27 11.64 22.98
C ARG A 341 -79.93 12.98 22.65
N LEU A 342 -79.18 13.91 22.05
CA LEU A 342 -79.70 15.21 21.64
C LEU A 342 -80.82 15.07 20.60
N GLN A 343 -80.66 14.17 19.61
CA GLN A 343 -81.71 13.88 18.64
C GLN A 343 -82.98 13.31 19.30
N ASN A 344 -82.84 12.44 20.30
CA ASN A 344 -83.98 11.95 21.08
C ASN A 344 -84.68 13.07 21.85
N GLN A 345 -83.93 13.95 22.52
CA GLN A 345 -84.49 15.10 23.24
C GLN A 345 -85.21 16.08 22.31
N ILE A 346 -84.63 16.38 21.14
CA ILE A 346 -85.28 17.22 20.13
C ILE A 346 -86.60 16.60 19.67
N ARG A 347 -86.62 15.28 19.44
CA ARG A 347 -87.85 14.55 19.07
C ARG A 347 -88.93 14.63 20.15
N GLU A 348 -88.57 14.39 21.42
CA GLU A 348 -89.50 14.49 22.55
C GLU A 348 -90.03 15.93 22.75
N LEU A 349 -89.20 16.94 22.50
CA LEU A 349 -89.62 18.35 22.57
C LEU A 349 -90.56 18.71 21.41
N MET A 350 -90.30 18.21 20.20
CA MET A 350 -91.20 18.40 19.05
C MET A 350 -92.57 17.75 19.29
N GLU A 351 -92.61 16.51 19.82
CA GLU A 351 -93.87 15.84 20.18
C GLU A 351 -94.67 16.59 21.27
N LYS A 352 -94.00 17.33 22.16
CA LYS A 352 -94.67 18.19 23.16
C LYS A 352 -95.18 19.51 22.60
N LEU A 353 -94.61 19.99 21.50
CA LEU A 353 -95.04 21.22 20.80
C LEU A 353 -96.22 20.97 19.86
N GLU A 354 -96.45 19.72 19.43
CA GLU A 354 -97.58 19.31 18.58
C GLU A 354 -98.86 18.93 19.37
N LYS A 355 -98.81 18.93 20.71
CA LYS A 355 -99.97 18.85 21.60
C LYS A 355 -100.32 20.22 22.16
#